data_AF-A0A7V3I2B7-F1
#
_entry.id   AF-A0A7V3I2B7-F1
#
_cell.length_a   1.000
_cell.length_b   1.000
_cell.length_c   1.000
_cell.angle_alpha   90.00
_cell.angle_beta   90.00
_cell.angle_gamma   90.00
#
_symmetry.space_group_name_H-M   'P 1'
#
loop_
_entity.id
_entity.type
_entity.pdbx_description
1 polymer ?
#
loop_
_entity_poly.entity_id
_entity_poly.type
_entity_poly.pdbx_seq_one_letter_code
_entity_poly.pdbx_strand_id
1 'polypeptide(L)' 'MESHEVVIETLRATTTSTGLTVNAVLDTTTYDRGIKITDKQIAGLDATQLHRHEFHGDWYYTLTADHTATRPTEPT' A
#
# COMPACT_ATOMS: atom_id res chain seq x y z
N MET A 1 -25.04 11.28 -3.86
CA MET A 1 -24.21 10.33 -3.10
C MET A 1 -23.69 9.33 -4.13
N GLU A 2 -22.77 9.76 -5.00
CA GLU A 2 -22.34 8.95 -6.17
C GLU A 2 -20.92 9.39 -6.58
N SER A 3 -19.87 8.85 -5.96
CA SER A 3 -18.52 9.02 -6.51
C SER A 3 -17.65 7.80 -6.28
N HIS A 4 -17.62 7.25 -5.06
CA HIS A 4 -16.72 6.13 -4.74
C HIS A 4 -17.14 4.82 -5.42
N GLU A 5 -18.44 4.48 -5.43
CA GLU A 5 -18.93 3.24 -6.03
C GLU A 5 -18.73 3.21 -7.56
N VAL A 6 -19.03 4.32 -8.24
CA VAL A 6 -18.80 4.45 -9.69
C VAL A 6 -17.32 4.33 -10.03
N VAL A 7 -16.43 4.96 -9.24
CA VAL A 7 -14.97 4.85 -9.44
C VAL A 7 -14.49 3.42 -9.21
N ILE A 8 -14.97 2.75 -8.16
CA ILE A 8 -14.61 1.36 -7.86
C ILE A 8 -15.04 0.44 -8.99
N GLU A 9 -16.28 0.55 -9.47
CA GLU A 9 -16.79 -0.28 -10.54
C GLU A 9 -16.01 -0.06 -11.85
N THR A 10 -15.66 1.19 -12.14
CA THR A 10 -14.83 1.53 -13.30
C THR A 10 -13.43 0.88 -13.22
N LEU A 11 -12.81 0.86 -12.04
CA LEU A 11 -11.52 0.18 -11.84
C LEU A 11 -11.66 -1.34 -12.00
N ARG A 12 -12.71 -1.95 -11.43
CA ARG A 12 -12.98 -3.39 -11.52
C ARG A 12 -13.21 -3.87 -12.96
N ALA A 13 -13.79 -3.03 -13.81
CA ALA A 13 -14.01 -3.35 -15.22
C ALA A 13 -12.70 -3.44 -16.05
N THR A 14 -11.55 -3.04 -15.50
CA THR A 14 -10.28 -3.05 -16.21
C THR A 14 -9.68 -4.46 -16.28
N THR A 15 -9.24 -4.86 -17.48
CA THR A 15 -8.51 -6.11 -17.73
C THR A 15 -7.23 -5.82 -18.51
N THR A 16 -6.13 -6.51 -18.18
CA THR A 16 -4.87 -6.39 -18.94
C THR A 16 -4.96 -7.09 -20.30
N SER A 17 -4.08 -6.76 -21.24
CA SER A 17 -3.98 -7.45 -22.53
C SER A 17 -3.67 -8.96 -22.41
N THR A 18 -3.13 -9.38 -21.26
CA THR A 18 -2.85 -10.77 -20.91
C THR A 18 -3.97 -11.46 -20.12
N GLY A 19 -5.09 -10.77 -19.87
CA GLY A 19 -6.29 -11.35 -19.25
C GLY A 19 -6.36 -11.27 -17.72
N LEU A 20 -5.50 -10.50 -17.05
CA LEU A 20 -5.61 -10.26 -15.60
C LEU A 20 -6.74 -9.26 -15.30
N THR A 21 -7.56 -9.56 -14.31
CA THR A 21 -8.65 -8.69 -13.84
C THR A 21 -8.19 -7.85 -12.64
N VAL A 22 -8.71 -6.62 -12.54
CA VAL A 22 -8.42 -5.72 -11.42
C VAL A 22 -9.44 -5.93 -10.30
N ASN A 23 -8.95 -6.13 -9.07
CA ASN A 23 -9.78 -6.10 -7.86
C ASN A 23 -9.61 -4.76 -7.14
N ALA A 24 -10.69 -3.97 -7.03
CA ALA A 24 -10.69 -2.68 -6.35
C ALA A 24 -11.78 -2.65 -5.29
N VAL A 25 -11.44 -2.47 -4.02
CA VAL A 25 -12.41 -2.40 -2.91
C VAL A 25 -12.37 -1.03 -2.26
N LEU A 26 -13.50 -0.59 -1.72
CA LEU A 26 -13.50 0.57 -0.83
C LEU A 26 -12.84 0.15 0.47
N ASP A 27 -11.70 0.76 0.79
CA ASP A 27 -11.15 0.69 2.13
C ASP A 27 -11.91 1.68 3.03
N THR A 28 -12.57 1.15 4.05
CA THR A 28 -13.33 1.94 5.04
C THR A 28 -12.58 2.11 6.36
N THR A 29 -11.34 1.62 6.43
CA THR A 29 -10.47 1.74 7.59
C THR A 29 -10.19 3.21 7.90
N THR A 30 -10.25 3.57 9.19
CA THR A 30 -9.84 4.89 9.64
C THR A 30 -8.34 4.90 9.91
N TYR A 31 -7.62 5.78 9.22
CA TYR A 31 -6.19 5.97 9.41
C TYR A 31 -5.95 7.24 10.21
N ASP A 32 -5.42 7.08 11.42
CA ASP A 32 -5.08 8.21 12.27
C ASP A 32 -4.05 9.11 11.60
N ARG A 33 -4.38 10.40 11.53
CA ARG A 33 -3.52 11.41 10.92
C ARG A 33 -2.56 11.98 11.96
N GLY A 34 -1.39 12.42 11.49
CA GLY A 34 -0.41 13.09 12.34
C GLY A 34 0.53 12.15 13.10
N ILE A 35 0.46 10.83 12.84
CA ILE A 35 1.48 9.89 13.31
C ILE A 35 2.84 10.33 12.73
N LYS A 36 3.77 10.71 13.61
CA LYS A 36 5.12 11.08 13.24
C LYS A 36 6.01 9.86 13.30
N ILE A 37 6.57 9.47 12.16
CA ILE A 37 7.67 8.52 12.10
C ILE A 37 8.97 9.32 12.19
N THR A 38 9.84 8.95 13.12
CA THR A 38 11.11 9.63 13.33
C THR A 38 12.09 9.32 12.21
N ASP A 39 13.01 10.24 11.93
CA ASP A 39 14.08 10.02 10.94
C ASP A 39 14.90 8.77 11.27
N LYS A 40 15.10 8.47 12.56
CA LYS A 40 15.77 7.25 13.02
C LYS A 40 15.02 5.98 12.61
N GLN A 41 13.68 5.99 12.67
CA GLN A 41 12.87 4.84 12.25
C GLN A 41 12.94 4.63 10.74
N ILE A 42 12.82 5.70 9.95
CA ILE A 42 12.97 5.63 8.49
C ILE A 42 14.37 5.15 8.10
N ALA A 43 15.42 5.72 8.70
CA ALA A 43 16.80 5.29 8.47
C ALA A 43 17.03 3.81 8.85
N GLY A 44 16.35 3.32 9.89
CA GLY A 44 16.34 1.91 10.24
C GLY A 44 15.75 1.03 9.13
N LEU A 45 14.63 1.45 8.55
CA LEU A 45 14.00 0.74 7.41
C LEU A 45 14.90 0.77 6.16
N ASP A 46 15.42 1.94 5.78
CA ASP A 46 16.35 2.11 4.65
C ASP A 46 17.60 1.22 4.81
N ALA A 47 18.06 0.96 6.04
CA ALA A 47 19.23 0.13 6.29
C ALA A 47 18.96 -1.38 6.19
N THR A 48 17.72 -1.84 6.34
CA THR A 48 17.42 -3.28 6.53
C THR A 48 16.43 -3.85 5.53
N GLN A 49 15.34 -3.14 5.24
CA GLN A 49 14.15 -3.71 4.61
C GLN A 49 13.68 -2.93 3.40
N LEU A 50 13.92 -1.61 3.38
CA LEU A 50 13.46 -0.72 2.32
C LEU A 50 14.55 -0.59 1.25
N HIS A 51 14.23 -1.00 0.03
CA HIS A 51 15.12 -0.88 -1.12
C HIS A 51 14.52 0.10 -2.12
N ARG A 52 15.15 1.26 -2.26
CA ARG A 52 14.72 2.31 -3.18
C ARG A 52 15.11 1.98 -4.61
N HIS A 53 14.21 2.24 -5.54
CA HIS A 53 14.49 2.09 -6.96
C HIS A 53 15.32 3.27 -7.49
N GLU A 54 16.16 3.05 -8.51
CA GLU A 54 16.99 4.13 -9.10
C GLU A 54 16.12 5.22 -9.76
N PHE A 55 15.04 4.79 -10.41
CA PHE A 55 14.04 5.69 -10.97
C PHE A 55 13.00 6.03 -9.90
N HIS A 56 12.98 7.29 -9.45
CA HIS A 56 12.06 7.84 -8.44
C HIS A 56 11.96 6.98 -7.16
N GLY A 57 13.10 6.66 -6.56
CA GLY A 57 13.18 5.88 -5.31
C GLY A 57 12.56 6.54 -4.08
N ASP A 58 12.14 7.79 -4.20
CA ASP A 58 11.28 8.46 -3.24
C ASP A 58 9.87 7.85 -3.21
N TRP A 59 9.38 7.33 -4.34
CA TRP A 59 8.03 6.79 -4.49
C TRP A 59 8.03 5.30 -4.84
N TYR A 60 8.99 4.84 -5.64
CA TYR A 60 9.12 3.44 -6.04
C TYR A 60 10.17 2.73 -5.19
N TYR A 61 9.71 1.83 -4.35
CA TYR A 61 10.57 1.04 -3.47
C TYR A 61 9.98 -0.35 -3.25
N THR A 62 10.83 -1.28 -2.80
CA THR A 62 10.40 -2.58 -2.29
C THR A 62 10.65 -2.66 -0.79
N LEU A 63 9.81 -3.43 -0.10
CA LEU A 63 9.97 -3.75 1.32
C LEU A 63 10.13 -5.25 1.46
N THR A 64 11.26 -5.69 1.99
CA THR A 64 11.48 -7.10 2.32
C THR A 64 10.87 -7.38 3.69
N ALA A 65 9.87 -8.25 3.74
CA ALA A 65 9.22 -8.61 4.99
C ALA A 65 10.17 -9.44 5.86
N ASP A 66 10.26 -9.12 7.15
CA ASP A 66 10.73 -10.08 8.12
C ASP A 66 9.67 -11.19 8.25
N HIS A 67 10.05 -12.43 7.96
CA HIS A 67 9.16 -13.60 7.96
C HIS A 67 8.48 -13.89 9.31
N THR A 68 8.82 -13.15 10.37
CA THR A 68 8.25 -13.23 11.71
C THR A 68 7.12 -12.21 11.95
N ALA A 69 6.92 -11.24 11.06
CA ALA A 69 5.87 -10.24 11.18
C ALA A 69 4.49 -10.89 10.99
N THR A 70 3.77 -11.06 12.09
CA THR A 70 2.39 -11.56 12.08
C THR A 70 1.47 -10.48 11.53
N ARG A 71 0.57 -10.84 10.61
CA ARG A 71 -0.44 -9.92 10.10
C ARG A 71 -1.26 -9.39 11.29
N PRO A 72 -1.45 -8.06 11.44
CA PRO A 72 -2.34 -7.54 12.47
C PRO A 72 -3.72 -8.19 12.27
N THR A 73 -4.27 -8.79 13.32
CA THR A 73 -5.66 -9.24 13.31
C THR A 73 -6.56 -8.02 13.15
N GLU A 74 -7.50 -8.08 12.20
CA GLU A 74 -8.57 -7.09 12.05
C GLU A 74 -9.22 -6.84 13.44
N PRO A 75 -9.38 -5.58 13.87
CA PRO A 75 -10.17 -5.29 15.05
C PRO A 75 -11.63 -5.69 14.79
N THR A 76 -12.23 -6.41 15.76
CA THR A 76 -13.64 -6.83 15.76
C THR A 76 -14.60 -5.65 15.79
#